data_AF-A0A653TRD7-F1
#
_entry.id   AF-A0A653TRD7-F1
#
_cell.length_a   1.000
_cell.length_b   1.000
_cell.length_c   1.000
_cell.angle_alpha   90.00
_cell.angle_beta   90.00
_cell.angle_gamma   90.00
#
_symmetry.space_group_name_H-M   'P 1'
#
loop_
_entity.id
_entity.type
_entity.pdbx_description
1 polymer ?
#
loop_
_entity_poly.entity_id
_entity_poly.type
_entity_poly.pdbx_seq_one_letter_code
_entity_poly.pdbx_strand_id
1 'polypeptide(L)'
;MKAELTAAIKGGLRKSAKEVLEHADDVKKTAKNADEAKQIDEVIEHLEDVAEIDFMVSRKIGNLGGKILTASQIRQLRSFLKQKGIHLIVEGDIKSITKLFKPIDEFKNIDELFYAMRAKGFPGGFNAHTKQFYLSKNATEIVQFHELAHLKHYEELGEAYLSLSRLEKETYVWKEIFANKSKWTKPELQDALNYINKIRVREYGLDPLKIKI
;
A
#
# COMPACT_ATOMS: atom_id res chain seq x y z
N MET A 1 3.53 -31.46 8.81
CA MET A 1 4.82 -31.73 8.12
C MET A 1 5.01 -30.99 6.79
N LYS A 2 4.42 -31.37 5.64
CA LYS A 2 4.77 -30.75 4.33
C LYS A 2 4.47 -29.24 4.24
N ALA A 3 3.38 -28.78 4.87
CA ALA A 3 3.00 -27.38 4.91
C ALA A 3 3.90 -26.52 5.82
N GLU A 4 4.31 -27.04 6.98
CA GLU A 4 5.20 -26.35 7.92
C GLU A 4 6.63 -26.23 7.37
N LEU A 5 7.11 -27.27 6.68
CA LEU A 5 8.40 -27.24 5.99
C LEU A 5 8.41 -26.17 4.88
N THR A 6 7.32 -26.08 4.11
CA THR A 6 7.16 -25.06 3.06
C THR A 6 7.12 -23.64 3.65
N ALA A 7 6.47 -23.46 4.79
CA ALA A 7 6.40 -22.16 5.48
C ALA A 7 7.76 -21.73 6.06
N ALA A 8 8.51 -22.66 6.65
CA ALA A 8 9.85 -22.40 7.17
C ALA A 8 10.84 -22.02 6.06
N ILE A 9 10.81 -22.73 4.93
CA ILE A 9 11.64 -22.44 3.76
C ILE A 9 11.33 -21.05 3.19
N LYS A 10 10.03 -20.71 3.03
CA LYS A 10 9.62 -19.37 2.56
C LYS A 10 10.01 -18.25 3.53
N GLY A 11 9.95 -18.49 4.84
CA GLY A 11 10.37 -17.50 5.85
C GLY A 11 11.88 -17.24 5.83
N GLY A 12 12.69 -18.29 5.68
CA GLY A 12 14.15 -18.16 5.55
C GLY A 12 14.56 -17.38 4.30
N LEU A 13 13.98 -17.72 3.14
CA LEU A 13 14.26 -17.05 1.87
C LEU A 13 13.96 -15.54 1.91
N ARG A 14 12.88 -15.12 2.58
CA ARG A 14 12.52 -13.70 2.72
C ARG A 14 13.48 -12.92 3.61
N LYS A 15 13.94 -13.54 4.70
CA LYS A 15 14.94 -12.92 5.59
C LYS A 15 16.24 -12.69 4.84
N SER A 16 16.70 -13.69 4.09
CA SER A 16 17.89 -13.58 3.26
C SER A 16 17.73 -12.54 2.15
N ALA A 17 16.55 -12.40 1.53
CA ALA A 17 16.28 -11.36 0.55
C ALA A 17 16.45 -9.94 1.14
N LYS A 18 15.95 -9.69 2.36
CA LYS A 18 16.13 -8.41 3.06
C LYS A 18 17.60 -8.10 3.35
N GLU A 19 18.34 -9.08 3.87
CA GLU A 19 19.78 -8.92 4.17
C GLU A 19 20.58 -8.59 2.89
N VAL A 20 20.22 -9.17 1.74
CA VAL A 20 20.85 -8.84 0.45
C VAL A 20 20.47 -7.44 -0.03
N LEU A 21 19.20 -7.03 0.13
CA LEU A 21 18.73 -5.70 -0.27
C LEU A 21 19.38 -4.56 0.54
N GLU A 22 19.73 -4.80 1.80
CA GLU A 22 20.49 -3.83 2.63
C GLU A 22 21.87 -3.49 2.04
N HIS A 23 22.39 -4.35 1.17
CA HIS A 23 23.67 -4.18 0.47
C HIS A 23 23.51 -4.06 -1.06
N ALA A 24 22.29 -3.83 -1.56
CA ALA A 24 22.00 -3.81 -3.00
C ALA A 24 22.88 -2.82 -3.78
N ASP A 25 23.13 -1.64 -3.22
CA ASP A 25 23.97 -0.61 -3.85
C ASP A 25 25.43 -1.07 -3.99
N ASP A 26 25.93 -1.87 -3.04
CA ASP A 26 27.29 -2.39 -3.09
C ASP A 26 27.38 -3.57 -4.07
N VAL A 27 26.33 -4.39 -4.18
CA VAL A 27 26.23 -5.45 -5.19
C VAL A 27 26.19 -4.86 -6.61
N LYS A 28 25.41 -3.79 -6.85
CA LYS A 28 25.34 -3.11 -8.16
C LYS A 28 26.71 -2.58 -8.62
N LYS A 29 27.54 -2.12 -7.68
CA LYS A 29 28.90 -1.64 -7.97
C LYS A 29 29.87 -2.75 -8.42
N THR A 30 29.51 -4.02 -8.24
CA THR A 30 30.37 -5.15 -8.65
C THR A 30 30.21 -5.56 -10.11
N ALA A 31 29.19 -5.03 -10.82
CA ALA A 31 28.95 -5.33 -12.22
C ALA A 31 30.15 -4.93 -13.10
N LYS A 32 30.62 -5.85 -13.94
CA LYS A 32 31.78 -5.62 -14.81
C LYS A 32 31.39 -5.10 -16.19
N ASN A 33 30.12 -5.24 -16.56
CA ASN A 33 29.56 -4.77 -17.82
C ASN A 33 28.05 -4.49 -17.69
N ALA A 34 27.47 -3.90 -18.73
CA ALA A 34 26.07 -3.50 -18.74
C ALA A 34 25.08 -4.68 -18.68
N ASP A 35 25.43 -5.83 -19.25
CA ASP A 35 24.58 -7.02 -19.21
C ASP A 35 24.53 -7.63 -17.81
N GLU A 36 25.66 -7.65 -17.10
CA GLU A 36 25.75 -8.09 -15.71
C GLU A 36 25.04 -7.13 -14.75
N ALA A 37 25.13 -5.81 -15.01
CA ALA A 37 24.36 -4.82 -14.26
C ALA A 37 22.85 -5.03 -14.41
N LYS A 38 22.40 -5.33 -15.63
CA LYS A 38 20.99 -5.61 -15.92
C LYS A 38 20.50 -6.88 -15.22
N GLN A 39 21.31 -7.95 -15.22
CA GLN A 39 20.97 -9.18 -14.48
C GLN A 39 20.92 -8.95 -12.97
N ILE A 40 21.83 -8.14 -12.43
CA ILE A 40 21.80 -7.75 -11.01
C ILE A 40 20.54 -6.95 -10.69
N ASP A 41 20.14 -6.02 -11.56
CA ASP A 41 18.90 -5.26 -11.41
C ASP A 41 17.66 -6.17 -11.44
N GLU A 42 17.57 -7.11 -12.38
CA GLU A 42 16.46 -8.08 -12.48
C GLU A 42 16.36 -8.98 -11.23
N VAL A 43 17.51 -9.37 -10.65
CA VAL A 43 17.57 -10.15 -9.41
C VAL A 43 17.18 -9.29 -8.21
N ILE A 44 17.61 -8.03 -8.15
CA ILE A 44 17.22 -7.10 -7.09
C ILE A 44 15.71 -6.84 -7.14
N GLU A 45 15.13 -6.63 -8.32
CA GLU A 45 13.68 -6.48 -8.52
C GLU A 45 12.92 -7.72 -8.00
N HIS A 46 13.39 -8.93 -8.32
CA HIS A 46 12.79 -10.17 -7.77
C HIS A 46 12.94 -10.29 -6.25
N LEU A 47 14.05 -9.83 -5.68
CA LEU A 47 14.26 -9.82 -4.23
C LEU A 47 13.39 -8.76 -3.56
N GLU A 48 13.17 -7.62 -4.21
CA GLU A 48 12.24 -6.58 -3.81
C GLU A 48 10.82 -7.12 -3.80
N ASP A 49 10.36 -7.85 -4.82
CA ASP A 49 9.05 -8.52 -4.83
C ASP A 49 8.91 -9.52 -3.67
N VAL A 50 9.95 -10.33 -3.42
CA VAL A 50 9.99 -11.31 -2.32
C VAL A 50 9.98 -10.60 -0.95
N ALA A 51 10.59 -9.42 -0.83
CA ALA A 51 10.65 -8.61 0.38
C ALA A 51 9.42 -7.70 0.58
N GLU A 52 8.77 -7.23 -0.49
CA GLU A 52 7.55 -6.40 -0.51
C GLU A 52 6.36 -7.23 -0.05
N ILE A 53 6.31 -8.49 -0.48
CA ILE A 53 5.43 -9.50 0.13
C ILE A 53 5.66 -9.54 1.64
N ASP A 54 6.89 -9.44 2.13
CA ASP A 54 7.20 -9.43 3.57
C ASP A 54 6.87 -8.08 4.24
N PHE A 55 6.90 -6.91 3.59
CA PHE A 55 6.38 -5.68 4.21
C PHE A 55 4.87 -5.77 4.46
N MET A 56 4.13 -6.36 3.52
CA MET A 56 2.70 -6.62 3.67
C MET A 56 2.42 -7.83 4.60
N VAL A 57 3.34 -8.79 4.76
CA VAL A 57 3.15 -10.10 5.45
C VAL A 57 3.86 -10.23 6.81
N SER A 58 4.91 -9.46 7.12
CA SER A 58 5.84 -9.73 8.24
C SER A 58 5.29 -9.43 9.63
N ARG A 59 4.03 -9.02 9.77
CA ARG A 59 3.41 -8.97 11.08
C ARG A 59 2.71 -10.31 11.29
N LYS A 60 3.00 -10.96 12.42
CA LYS A 60 2.15 -12.04 12.97
C LYS A 60 0.79 -11.43 13.32
N ILE A 61 -0.02 -11.16 12.31
CA ILE A 61 -1.33 -10.50 12.37
C ILE A 61 -2.40 -11.56 12.51
N GLY A 62 -2.38 -12.29 13.62
CA GLY A 62 -3.57 -13.07 14.00
C GLY A 62 -4.70 -12.16 14.52
N ASN A 63 -4.35 -10.96 15.01
CA ASN A 63 -5.22 -10.10 15.84
C ASN A 63 -4.97 -8.57 15.65
N LEU A 64 -4.41 -8.10 14.52
CA LEU A 64 -3.91 -6.70 14.37
C LEU A 64 -4.71 -5.80 13.42
N GLY A 65 -5.79 -6.32 12.85
CA GLY A 65 -6.78 -5.48 12.21
C GLY A 65 -7.20 -4.29 13.09
N GLY A 66 -7.23 -3.09 12.51
CA GLY A 66 -7.67 -1.87 13.18
C GLY A 66 -6.62 -1.20 14.06
N LYS A 67 -5.34 -1.65 14.06
CA LYS A 67 -4.30 -0.95 14.81
C LYS A 67 -3.93 0.36 14.15
N ILE A 68 -3.82 1.40 14.97
CA ILE A 68 -3.27 2.69 14.56
C ILE A 68 -1.79 2.50 14.20
N LEU A 69 -1.36 3.12 13.11
CA LEU A 69 0.03 3.10 12.68
C LEU A 69 0.94 3.73 13.73
N THR A 70 2.02 3.05 14.06
CA THR A 70 3.06 3.60 14.94
C THR A 70 3.95 4.59 14.18
N ALA A 71 4.62 5.48 14.91
CA ALA A 71 5.57 6.41 14.30
C ALA A 71 6.70 5.70 13.52
N SER A 72 7.12 4.51 13.97
CA SER A 72 8.12 3.71 13.24
C SER A 72 7.60 3.24 11.89
N GLN A 73 6.36 2.75 11.86
CA GLN A 73 5.70 2.29 10.63
C GLN A 73 5.49 3.45 9.65
N ILE A 74 5.14 4.64 10.14
CA ILE A 74 5.03 5.84 9.31
C ILE A 74 6.40 6.21 8.71
N ARG A 75 7.49 6.14 9.48
CA ARG A 75 8.85 6.40 8.96
C ARG A 75 9.28 5.39 7.90
N GLN A 76 8.97 4.11 8.10
CA GLN A 76 9.25 3.06 7.12
C GLN A 76 8.44 3.27 5.85
N LEU A 77 7.12 3.50 5.97
CA LEU A 77 6.24 3.81 4.84
C LEU A 77 6.74 5.04 4.06
N ARG A 78 7.15 6.10 4.77
CA ARG A 78 7.69 7.31 4.15
C ARG A 78 8.94 7.02 3.32
N SER A 79 9.84 6.18 3.84
CA SER A 79 11.09 5.82 3.15
C SER A 79 10.80 5.00 1.90
N PHE A 80 9.92 4.00 2.01
CA PHE A 80 9.44 3.19 0.91
C PHE A 80 8.77 4.03 -0.19
N LEU A 81 7.79 4.87 0.17
CA LEU A 81 7.10 5.72 -0.81
C LEU A 81 8.05 6.72 -1.48
N LYS A 82 9.04 7.26 -0.74
CA LYS A 82 10.04 8.16 -1.30
C LYS A 82 10.88 7.49 -2.39
N GLN A 83 11.25 6.21 -2.23
CA GLN A 83 11.98 5.45 -3.26
C GLN A 83 11.17 5.33 -4.56
N LYS A 84 9.84 5.24 -4.44
CA LYS A 84 8.88 5.23 -5.56
C LYS A 84 8.49 6.63 -6.07
N GLY A 85 9.15 7.69 -5.60
CA GLY A 85 8.84 9.07 -5.99
C GLY A 85 7.51 9.60 -5.46
N ILE A 86 6.97 9.00 -4.39
CA ILE A 86 5.69 9.35 -3.79
C ILE A 86 5.89 10.09 -2.47
N HIS A 87 5.14 11.18 -2.31
CA HIS A 87 5.18 11.99 -1.09
C HIS A 87 4.13 11.54 -0.10
N LEU A 88 4.57 10.96 1.02
CA LEU A 88 3.71 10.72 2.18
C LEU A 88 3.46 12.04 2.94
N ILE A 89 2.21 12.34 3.27
CA ILE A 89 1.83 13.45 4.15
C ILE A 89 0.84 12.93 5.19
N VAL A 90 1.23 12.98 6.46
CA VAL A 90 0.40 12.55 7.59
C VAL A 90 -0.14 13.77 8.32
N GLU A 91 -1.39 13.71 8.76
CA GLU A 91 -2.00 14.78 9.55
C GLU A 91 -1.20 15.04 10.83
N GLY A 92 -0.80 16.31 11.02
CA GLY A 92 0.10 16.70 12.11
C GLY A 92 1.59 16.57 11.78
N ASP A 93 1.95 16.25 10.54
CA ASP A 93 3.33 16.35 10.06
C ASP A 93 3.88 17.78 10.17
N ILE A 94 5.20 17.88 10.22
CA ILE A 94 5.91 19.15 10.26
C ILE A 94 5.74 19.96 8.97
N LYS A 95 5.84 21.29 9.08
CA LYS A 95 5.61 22.24 7.97
C LYS A 95 6.44 21.96 6.71
N SER A 96 7.65 21.43 6.85
CA SER A 96 8.50 21.13 5.68
C SER A 96 7.92 19.99 4.83
N ILE A 97 7.23 19.03 5.45
CA ILE A 97 6.59 17.92 4.75
C ILE A 97 5.28 18.38 4.13
N THR A 98 4.47 19.15 4.86
CA THR A 98 3.18 19.64 4.34
C THR A 98 3.33 20.60 3.15
N LYS A 99 4.47 21.30 3.03
CA LYS A 99 4.84 22.10 1.86
C LYS A 99 5.05 21.29 0.57
N LEU A 100 5.23 19.97 0.68
CA LEU A 100 5.31 19.09 -0.49
C LEU A 100 3.92 18.81 -1.09
N PHE A 101 2.86 19.29 -0.43
CA PHE A 101 1.51 19.13 -0.92
C PHE A 101 1.33 19.83 -2.27
N LYS A 102 0.83 19.07 -3.25
CA LYS A 102 0.32 19.60 -4.51
C LYS A 102 -1.21 19.62 -4.44
N PRO A 103 -1.88 20.67 -4.94
CA PRO A 103 -3.34 20.69 -4.99
C PRO A 103 -3.92 19.44 -5.66
N ILE A 104 -4.99 18.90 -5.10
CA ILE A 104 -5.73 17.74 -5.63
C ILE A 104 -7.22 18.06 -5.61
N ASP A 105 -7.92 17.73 -6.70
CA ASP A 105 -9.35 17.94 -6.86
C ASP A 105 -9.75 19.39 -6.48
N GLU A 106 -10.66 19.56 -5.52
CA GLU A 106 -11.06 20.86 -4.98
C GLU A 106 -10.11 21.47 -3.92
N PHE A 107 -9.13 20.72 -3.42
CA PHE A 107 -8.32 21.10 -2.26
C PHE A 107 -7.04 21.82 -2.65
N LYS A 108 -6.92 23.10 -2.24
CA LYS A 108 -5.78 23.96 -2.58
C LYS A 108 -4.61 23.78 -1.63
N ASN A 109 -4.87 23.32 -0.41
CA ASN A 109 -3.85 23.08 0.61
C ASN A 109 -4.21 21.83 1.43
N ILE A 110 -3.21 21.34 2.18
CA ILE A 110 -3.35 20.11 2.96
C ILE A 110 -4.35 20.26 4.12
N ASP A 111 -4.50 21.46 4.69
CA ASP A 111 -5.39 21.68 5.83
C ASP A 111 -6.86 21.54 5.42
N GLU A 112 -7.21 22.04 4.23
CA GLU A 112 -8.52 21.82 3.59
C GLU A 112 -8.78 20.33 3.35
N LEU A 113 -7.77 19.60 2.83
CA LEU A 113 -7.88 18.16 2.64
C LEU A 113 -8.12 17.44 3.97
N PHE A 114 -7.32 17.70 5.00
CA PHE A 114 -7.49 17.04 6.30
C PHE A 114 -8.80 17.44 6.98
N TYR A 115 -9.28 18.67 6.79
CA TYR A 115 -10.62 19.05 7.24
C TYR A 115 -11.70 18.21 6.56
N ALA A 116 -11.63 18.07 5.23
CA ALA A 116 -12.58 17.24 4.49
C ALA A 116 -12.47 15.75 4.85
N MET A 117 -11.26 15.23 5.07
CA MET A 117 -11.03 13.86 5.57
C MET A 117 -11.79 13.59 6.85
N ARG A 118 -11.68 14.50 7.84
CA ARG A 118 -12.41 14.39 9.11
C ARG A 118 -13.93 14.52 8.91
N ALA A 119 -14.38 15.48 8.10
CA ALA A 119 -15.81 15.74 7.90
C ALA A 119 -16.52 14.63 7.11
N LYS A 120 -15.88 14.09 6.07
CA LYS A 120 -16.42 13.03 5.20
C LYS A 120 -16.11 11.62 5.73
N GLY A 121 -15.22 11.51 6.72
CA GLY A 121 -14.88 10.24 7.37
C GLY A 121 -13.99 9.31 6.55
N PHE A 122 -13.10 9.84 5.70
CA PHE A 122 -12.11 9.03 4.98
C PHE A 122 -10.71 9.22 5.57
N PRO A 123 -10.05 8.15 6.04
CA PRO A 123 -8.82 8.24 6.83
C PRO A 123 -7.51 8.24 6.04
N GLY A 124 -7.57 8.07 4.71
CA GLY A 124 -6.39 8.02 3.83
C GLY A 124 -6.75 8.28 2.37
N GLY A 125 -5.72 8.41 1.54
CA GLY A 125 -5.87 8.45 0.08
C GLY A 125 -4.54 8.42 -0.66
N PHE A 126 -4.56 7.82 -1.85
CA PHE A 126 -3.50 7.92 -2.85
C PHE A 126 -3.97 8.67 -4.10
N ASN A 127 -3.24 9.73 -4.47
CA ASN A 127 -3.47 10.48 -5.68
C ASN A 127 -2.36 10.19 -6.71
N ALA A 128 -2.70 9.39 -7.71
CA ALA A 128 -1.78 8.97 -8.76
C ALA A 128 -1.29 10.12 -9.67
N HIS A 129 -2.10 11.16 -9.85
CA HIS A 129 -1.75 12.31 -10.71
C HIS A 129 -0.65 13.17 -10.09
N THR A 130 -0.74 13.40 -8.79
CA THR A 130 0.21 14.25 -8.05
C THR A 130 1.33 13.47 -7.36
N LYS A 131 1.25 12.13 -7.34
CA LYS A 131 2.14 11.23 -6.60
C LYS A 131 2.15 11.51 -5.10
N GLN A 132 0.95 11.67 -4.55
CA GLN A 132 0.77 11.97 -3.13
C GLN A 132 0.02 10.87 -2.43
N PHE A 133 0.46 10.59 -1.22
CA PHE A 133 -0.14 9.61 -0.32
C PHE A 133 -0.41 10.33 0.99
N TYR A 134 -1.64 10.32 1.47
CA TYR A 134 -2.00 11.04 2.68
C TYR A 134 -2.73 10.14 3.66
N LEU A 135 -2.45 10.37 4.94
CA LEU A 135 -3.02 9.61 6.04
C LEU A 135 -3.45 10.55 7.17
N SER A 136 -4.62 10.27 7.75
CA SER A 136 -5.03 10.90 9.01
C SER A 136 -4.09 10.50 10.15
N LYS A 137 -4.09 11.28 11.24
CA LYS A 137 -3.17 11.09 12.38
C LYS A 137 -3.27 9.70 13.01
N ASN A 138 -4.47 9.13 12.98
CA ASN A 138 -4.80 7.82 13.55
C ASN A 138 -5.12 6.78 12.48
N ALA A 139 -4.56 6.92 11.27
CA ALA A 139 -4.75 5.94 10.21
C ALA A 139 -4.32 4.54 10.69
N THR A 140 -5.10 3.53 10.28
CA THR A 140 -4.90 2.14 10.69
C THR A 140 -4.13 1.35 9.64
N GLU A 141 -3.68 0.15 10.02
CA GLU A 141 -2.98 -0.79 9.12
C GLU A 141 -3.80 -1.10 7.86
N ILE A 142 -5.13 -1.29 7.98
CA ILE A 142 -5.98 -1.59 6.82
C ILE A 142 -6.16 -0.37 5.89
N VAL A 143 -6.14 0.85 6.44
CA VAL A 143 -6.16 2.08 5.64
C VAL A 143 -4.86 2.23 4.86
N GLN A 144 -3.71 2.04 5.52
CA GLN A 144 -2.43 1.99 4.82
C GLN A 144 -2.43 0.95 3.71
N PHE A 145 -2.93 -0.25 3.99
CA PHE A 145 -3.01 -1.33 3.00
C PHE A 145 -3.91 -0.96 1.82
N HIS A 146 -5.07 -0.35 2.09
CA HIS A 146 -6.01 0.10 1.06
C HIS A 146 -5.31 1.06 0.08
N GLU A 147 -4.64 2.08 0.60
CA GLU A 147 -3.97 3.06 -0.25
C GLU A 147 -2.73 2.48 -0.97
N LEU A 148 -2.02 1.54 -0.34
CA LEU A 148 -0.95 0.79 -1.00
C LEU A 148 -1.46 -0.11 -2.13
N ALA A 149 -2.68 -0.66 -2.01
CA ALA A 149 -3.29 -1.41 -3.10
C ALA A 149 -3.63 -0.51 -4.29
N HIS A 150 -4.08 0.73 -4.07
CA HIS A 150 -4.22 1.71 -5.16
C HIS A 150 -2.88 2.06 -5.81
N LEU A 151 -1.82 2.21 -5.01
CA LEU A 151 -0.48 2.42 -5.53
C LEU A 151 -0.02 1.23 -6.38
N LYS A 152 -0.11 0.02 -5.87
CA LYS A 152 0.25 -1.20 -6.60
C LYS A 152 -0.51 -1.30 -7.93
N HIS A 153 -1.80 -1.02 -7.92
CA HIS A 153 -2.61 -0.99 -9.14
C HIS A 153 -2.14 0.06 -10.15
N TYR A 154 -1.69 1.23 -9.66
CA TYR A 154 -1.07 2.24 -10.51
C TYR A 154 0.27 1.77 -11.07
N GLU A 155 1.11 1.09 -10.28
CA GLU A 155 2.40 0.55 -10.75
C GLU A 155 2.21 -0.53 -11.83
N GLU A 156 1.19 -1.39 -11.67
CA GLU A 156 0.86 -2.44 -12.65
C GLU A 156 0.35 -1.87 -14.00
N LEU A 157 -0.35 -0.74 -13.98
CA LEU A 157 -1.03 -0.19 -15.17
C LEU A 157 -0.40 1.09 -15.73
N GLY A 158 0.44 1.76 -14.96
CA GLY A 158 0.93 3.11 -15.26
C GLY A 158 -0.23 4.08 -15.52
N GLU A 159 -0.09 4.90 -16.55
CA GLU A 159 -1.06 5.94 -16.90
C GLU A 159 -2.47 5.41 -17.21
N ALA A 160 -2.61 4.14 -17.63
CA ALA A 160 -3.92 3.54 -17.87
C ALA A 160 -4.80 3.52 -16.61
N TYR A 161 -4.20 3.45 -15.42
CA TYR A 161 -4.89 3.55 -14.14
C TYR A 161 -5.71 4.85 -14.00
N LEU A 162 -5.23 5.95 -14.58
CA LEU A 162 -5.92 7.25 -14.47
C LEU A 162 -7.28 7.22 -15.16
N SER A 163 -7.43 6.41 -16.20
CA SER A 163 -8.67 6.25 -16.97
C SER A 163 -9.69 5.32 -16.30
N LEU A 164 -9.26 4.52 -15.32
CA LEU A 164 -10.15 3.60 -14.63
C LEU A 164 -11.20 4.35 -13.81
N SER A 165 -12.41 3.80 -13.87
CA SER A 165 -13.52 4.22 -13.03
C SER A 165 -13.24 3.96 -11.55
N ARG A 166 -13.97 4.65 -10.67
CA ARG A 166 -13.87 4.41 -9.23
C ARG A 166 -14.20 2.95 -8.89
N LEU A 167 -15.22 2.37 -9.50
CA LEU A 167 -15.56 0.97 -9.25
C LEU A 167 -14.43 0.01 -9.60
N GLU A 168 -13.70 0.22 -10.70
CA GLU A 168 -12.59 -0.64 -11.10
C GLU A 168 -11.43 -0.55 -10.10
N LYS A 169 -11.06 0.67 -9.70
CA LYS A 169 -10.01 0.91 -8.69
C LYS A 169 -10.37 0.26 -7.36
N GLU A 170 -11.58 0.50 -6.88
CA GLU A 170 -12.04 0.00 -5.58
C GLU A 170 -12.30 -1.52 -5.58
N THR A 171 -12.67 -2.08 -6.74
CA THR A 171 -12.77 -3.53 -6.90
C THR A 171 -11.40 -4.20 -6.80
N TYR A 172 -10.36 -3.58 -7.37
CA TYR A 172 -8.98 -4.07 -7.21
C TYR A 172 -8.58 -4.06 -5.73
N VAL A 173 -8.80 -2.95 -5.02
CA VAL A 173 -8.44 -2.85 -3.60
C VAL A 173 -9.20 -3.86 -2.75
N TRP A 174 -10.50 -4.05 -2.99
CA TRP A 174 -11.26 -5.11 -2.33
C TRP A 174 -10.59 -6.48 -2.54
N LYS A 175 -10.16 -6.79 -3.77
CA LYS A 175 -9.57 -8.10 -4.12
C LYS A 175 -8.28 -8.32 -3.36
N GLU A 176 -7.43 -7.30 -3.28
CA GLU A 176 -6.21 -7.36 -2.49
C GLU A 176 -6.50 -7.56 -0.99
N ILE A 177 -7.48 -6.84 -0.43
CA ILE A 177 -7.88 -7.00 0.98
C ILE A 177 -8.34 -8.44 1.23
N PHE A 178 -9.21 -8.99 0.39
CA PHE A 178 -9.77 -10.32 0.58
C PHE A 178 -8.77 -11.45 0.30
N ALA A 179 -7.89 -11.29 -0.69
CA ALA A 179 -6.78 -12.21 -0.92
C ALA A 179 -5.87 -12.30 0.32
N ASN A 180 -5.78 -11.20 1.08
CA ASN A 180 -5.03 -11.08 2.33
C ASN A 180 -5.89 -11.23 3.59
N LYS A 181 -7.08 -11.83 3.51
CA LYS A 181 -8.07 -11.87 4.60
C LYS A 181 -7.59 -12.45 5.92
N SER A 182 -6.56 -13.29 5.93
CA SER A 182 -5.96 -13.80 7.16
C SER A 182 -5.31 -12.73 8.04
N LYS A 183 -5.08 -11.52 7.51
CA LYS A 183 -4.53 -10.36 8.23
C LYS A 183 -5.61 -9.47 8.85
N TRP A 184 -6.88 -9.68 8.50
CA TRP A 184 -7.95 -8.77 8.86
C TRP A 184 -8.94 -9.46 9.78
N THR A 185 -9.52 -8.67 10.68
CA THR A 185 -10.62 -9.15 11.51
C THR A 185 -11.88 -9.31 10.66
N LYS A 186 -12.82 -10.13 11.12
CA LYS A 186 -14.12 -10.28 10.44
C LYS A 186 -14.86 -8.95 10.27
N PRO A 187 -14.92 -8.05 11.28
CA PRO A 187 -15.52 -6.73 11.10
C PRO A 187 -14.89 -5.92 9.98
N GLU A 188 -13.56 -5.87 9.88
CA GLU A 188 -12.90 -5.11 8.81
C GLU A 188 -13.14 -5.69 7.42
N LEU A 189 -13.13 -7.01 7.30
CA LEU A 189 -13.49 -7.68 6.05
C LEU A 189 -14.94 -7.38 5.66
N GLN A 190 -15.83 -7.34 6.64
CA GLN A 190 -17.22 -6.97 6.44
C GLN A 190 -17.34 -5.49 6.04
N ASP A 191 -16.57 -4.59 6.65
CA ASP A 191 -16.57 -3.17 6.32
C ASP A 191 -16.01 -2.93 4.91
N ALA A 192 -14.94 -3.62 4.51
CA ALA A 192 -14.41 -3.58 3.15
C ALA A 192 -15.44 -4.11 2.13
N LEU A 193 -16.15 -5.19 2.45
CA LEU A 193 -17.25 -5.72 1.63
C LEU A 193 -18.43 -4.73 1.55
N ASN A 194 -18.80 -4.10 2.66
CA ASN A 194 -19.84 -3.09 2.71
C ASN A 194 -19.48 -1.87 1.88
N TYR A 195 -18.22 -1.44 1.93
CA TYR A 195 -17.73 -0.30 1.17
C TYR A 195 -17.80 -0.53 -0.35
N ILE A 196 -17.28 -1.66 -0.86
CA ILE A 196 -17.39 -1.94 -2.30
C ILE A 196 -18.86 -2.13 -2.72
N ASN A 197 -19.69 -2.75 -1.89
CA ASN A 197 -21.11 -2.93 -2.18
C ASN A 197 -21.86 -1.59 -2.21
N LYS A 198 -21.51 -0.65 -1.33
CA LYS A 198 -22.05 0.71 -1.36
C LYS A 198 -21.75 1.38 -2.70
N ILE A 199 -20.51 1.28 -3.21
CA ILE A 199 -20.12 1.85 -4.50
C ILE A 199 -20.90 1.16 -5.63
N ARG A 200 -20.87 -0.18 -5.69
CA ARG A 200 -21.58 -0.99 -6.69
C ARG A 200 -23.05 -0.61 -6.81
N VAL A 201 -23.74 -0.54 -5.67
CA VAL A 201 -25.19 -0.29 -5.63
C VAL A 201 -25.50 1.19 -5.88
N ARG A 202 -24.88 2.11 -5.12
CA ARG A 202 -25.28 3.53 -5.13
C ARG A 202 -24.77 4.30 -6.32
N GLU A 203 -23.56 3.99 -6.79
CA GLU A 203 -22.90 4.76 -7.84
C GLU A 203 -23.05 4.10 -9.22
N TYR A 204 -23.26 2.78 -9.26
CA TYR A 204 -23.27 2.01 -10.51
C TYR A 204 -24.54 1.16 -10.74
N GLY A 205 -25.49 1.12 -9.79
CA GLY A 205 -26.74 0.37 -9.94
C GLY A 205 -26.57 -1.14 -10.08
N LEU A 206 -25.44 -1.69 -9.59
CA LEU A 206 -25.12 -3.12 -9.67
C LEU A 206 -25.55 -3.88 -8.42
N ASP A 207 -25.72 -5.19 -8.56
CA ASP A 207 -25.97 -6.07 -7.42
C ASP A 207 -24.78 -6.10 -6.44
N PRO A 208 -25.05 -6.19 -5.12
CA PRO A 208 -24.00 -6.38 -4.13
C PRO A 208 -23.35 -7.75 -4.27
N LEU A 209 -22.05 -7.81 -3.98
CA LEU A 209 -21.31 -9.06 -3.85
C LEU A 209 -21.86 -9.87 -2.66
N LYS A 210 -22.22 -11.12 -2.91
CA LYS A 210 -22.74 -12.08 -1.91
C LYS A 210 -21.61 -13.00 -1.44
N ILE A 211 -20.68 -12.46 -0.65
CA ILE A 211 -19.50 -13.17 -0.15
C ILE A 211 -19.67 -13.43 1.34
N LYS A 212 -19.36 -14.65 1.79
CA LYS A 212 -19.34 -15.02 3.21
C LYS A 212 -17.96 -14.76 3.80
N ILE A 213 -17.91 -13.92 4.84
CA ILE A 213 -16.71 -13.56 5.60
C ILE A 213 -16.44 -14.57 6.73
#